data_AF-A0A3G9G878-F1
#
_entry.id   AF-A0A3G9G878-F1
#
_cell.length_a   1.000
_cell.length_b   1.000
_cell.length_c   1.000
_cell.angle_alpha   90.00
_cell.angle_beta   90.00
_cell.angle_gamma   90.00
#
_symmetry.space_group_name_H-M   'P 1'
#
loop_
_entity.id
_entity.type
_entity.pdbx_description
1 polymer ?
#
loop_
_entity_poly.entity_id
_entity_poly.type
_entity_poly.pdbx_seq_one_letter_code
_entity_poly.pdbx_strand_id
1 'polypeptide(L)'
;MLKSELIERLASEYPHMTQKDVERIVNLILESMIETLEKGGRVELRGFGAFSVRSRPARVGRNPRTGEAVSVPAKHVPFFKSGKELRERLNLSGDDNE
;
A
#
# COMPACT_ATOMS: atom_id res chain seq x y z
N MET A 1 -5.93 2.41 -10.80
CA MET A 1 -4.83 3.27 -11.25
C MET A 1 -3.56 2.43 -11.35
N LEU A 2 -2.95 2.37 -12.52
CA LEU A 2 -1.64 1.77 -12.76
C LEU A 2 -0.52 2.80 -12.51
N LYS A 3 0.73 2.31 -12.37
CA LYS A 3 1.90 3.19 -12.24
C LYS A 3 2.08 4.09 -13.47
N SER A 4 1.86 3.57 -14.68
CA SER A 4 1.92 4.34 -15.92
C SER A 4 0.89 5.47 -15.95
N GLU A 5 -0.35 5.19 -15.56
CA GLU A 5 -1.42 6.19 -15.46
C GLU A 5 -1.07 7.30 -14.45
N LEU A 6 -0.42 6.96 -13.33
CA LEU A 6 0.08 7.95 -12.37
C LEU A 6 1.17 8.84 -12.99
N ILE A 7 2.12 8.24 -13.72
CA ILE A 7 3.20 8.97 -14.39
C ILE A 7 2.65 9.92 -15.45
N GLU A 8 1.74 9.44 -16.30
CA GLU A 8 1.08 10.24 -17.34
C GLU A 8 0.31 11.41 -16.73
N ARG A 9 -0.46 11.15 -15.66
CA ARG A 9 -1.20 12.19 -14.94
C ARG A 9 -0.26 13.24 -14.35
N LEU A 10 0.82 12.83 -13.69
CA LEU A 10 1.80 13.74 -13.10
C LEU A 10 2.55 14.56 -14.17
N ALA A 11 2.96 13.93 -15.27
CA ALA A 11 3.60 14.63 -16.38
C ALA A 11 2.66 15.66 -17.04
N SER A 12 1.36 15.36 -17.10
CA SER A 12 0.36 16.30 -17.62
C SER A 12 0.12 17.49 -16.70
N GLU A 13 0.13 17.25 -15.38
CA GLU A 13 -0.05 18.30 -14.36
C GLU A 13 1.19 19.20 -14.21
N TYR A 14 2.38 18.65 -14.49
CA TYR A 14 3.66 19.36 -14.38
C TYR A 14 4.40 19.41 -15.73
N PRO A 15 3.96 20.26 -16.70
CA PRO A 15 4.51 20.29 -18.06
C PRO A 15 5.99 20.67 -18.16
N HIS A 16 6.56 21.24 -17.10
CA HIS A 16 7.97 21.60 -17.01
C HIS A 16 8.87 20.40 -16.66
N MET A 17 8.30 19.24 -16.33
CA MET A 17 9.03 18.01 -16.03
C MET A 17 8.94 17.05 -17.22
N THR A 18 10.04 16.38 -17.55
CA THR A 18 9.99 15.32 -18.55
C THR A 18 9.30 14.09 -17.96
N GLN A 19 8.60 13.31 -18.80
CA GLN A 19 7.97 12.05 -18.35
C GLN A 19 8.98 11.11 -17.68
N LYS A 20 10.23 11.09 -18.16
CA LYS A 20 11.33 10.30 -17.59
C LYS A 20 11.71 10.76 -16.18
N ASP A 21 11.69 12.06 -15.92
CA ASP A 21 11.98 12.57 -14.57
C ASP A 21 10.84 12.26 -13.60
N VAL A 22 9.59 12.38 -14.05
CA VAL A 22 8.42 11.95 -13.26
C VAL A 22 8.51 10.45 -12.94
N GLU A 23 8.84 9.61 -13.92
CA GLU A 23 9.03 8.18 -13.69
C GLU A 23 10.12 7.90 -12.65
N ARG A 24 11.27 8.57 -12.73
CA ARG A 24 12.36 8.44 -11.75
C ARG A 24 11.90 8.80 -10.35
N ILE A 25 11.12 9.87 -10.20
CA ILE A 25 10.60 10.32 -8.91
C ILE A 25 9.62 9.31 -8.33
N VAL A 26 8.68 8.81 -9.14
CA VAL A 26 7.74 7.77 -8.70
C VAL A 26 8.49 6.50 -8.27
N ASN A 27 9.51 6.09 -9.02
CA ASN A 27 10.36 4.95 -8.66
C ASN A 27 11.06 5.18 -7.32
N LEU A 28 11.66 6.35 -7.12
CA LEU A 28 12.35 6.69 -5.88
C LEU A 28 11.42 6.64 -4.67
N ILE A 29 10.18 7.13 -4.81
CA ILE A 29 9.17 7.06 -3.75
C ILE A 29 8.89 5.60 -3.38
N LEU A 30 8.60 4.76 -4.38
CA LEU A 30 8.28 3.35 -4.13
C LEU A 30 9.46 2.59 -3.52
N GLU A 31 10.67 2.82 -3.99
CA GLU A 31 11.89 2.21 -3.45
C GLU A 31 12.11 2.63 -2.00
N SER A 32 11.99 3.92 -1.70
CA SER A 32 12.13 4.44 -0.32
C SER A 32 11.11 3.82 0.64
N MET A 33 9.89 3.55 0.17
CA MET A 33 8.87 2.85 0.94
C MET A 33 9.27 1.39 1.21
N ILE A 34 9.78 0.69 0.20
CA ILE A 34 10.23 -0.70 0.31
C ILE A 34 11.37 -0.81 1.30
N GLU A 35 12.43 0.00 1.14
CA GLU A 35 13.59 0.00 2.04
C GLU A 35 13.19 0.27 3.49
N THR A 36 12.26 1.21 3.70
CA THR A 36 11.77 1.53 5.05
C THR A 36 11.07 0.33 5.69
N LEU A 37 10.23 -0.37 4.92
CA LEU A 37 9.50 -1.54 5.42
C LEU A 37 10.42 -2.75 5.63
N GLU A 38 11.40 -2.97 4.75
CA GLU A 38 12.38 -4.04 4.89
C GLU A 38 13.16 -3.93 6.21
N LYS A 39 13.49 -2.71 6.63
CA LYS A 39 14.16 -2.42 7.90
C LYS A 39 13.22 -2.51 9.13
N GLY A 40 11.97 -2.95 8.95
CA GLY A 40 10.96 -3.01 10.00
C GLY A 40 10.38 -1.65 10.38
N GLY A 41 10.67 -0.62 9.59
CA GLY A 41 10.16 0.74 9.79
C GLY A 41 8.68 0.89 9.43
N ARG A 42 8.22 2.14 9.51
CA ARG A 42 6.84 2.54 9.21
C ARG A 42 6.84 3.68 8.22
N VAL A 43 6.04 3.56 7.16
CA VAL A 43 5.78 4.63 6.20
C VAL A 43 4.43 5.24 6.52
N GLU A 44 4.37 6.54 6.74
CA GLU A 44 3.11 7.26 6.98
C GLU A 44 2.90 8.33 5.92
N LEU A 45 1.77 8.22 5.22
CA LEU A 45 1.32 9.18 4.22
C LEU A 45 0.06 9.85 4.79
N ARG A 46 0.23 11.04 5.39
CA ARG A 46 -0.88 11.78 6.03
C ARG A 46 -2.03 11.98 5.03
N GLY A 47 -3.25 11.81 5.52
CA GLY A 47 -4.48 11.85 4.70
C GLY A 47 -4.79 10.54 3.97
N PHE A 48 -3.79 9.69 3.72
CA PHE A 48 -3.98 8.40 3.05
C PHE A 48 -3.97 7.22 4.03
N GLY A 49 -2.87 7.03 4.76
CA GLY A 49 -2.71 5.92 5.71
C GLY A 49 -1.26 5.62 6.04
N ALA A 50 -1.04 4.47 6.69
CA ALA A 50 0.29 4.04 7.09
C ALA A 50 0.56 2.58 6.72
N PHE A 51 1.76 2.31 6.21
CA PHE A 51 2.28 0.98 5.96
C PHE A 51 3.26 0.59 7.06
N SER A 52 3.17 -0.66 7.49
CA SER A 52 4.04 -1.25 8.50
C SER A 52 4.22 -2.73 8.22
N VAL A 53 5.23 -3.34 8.82
CA VAL A 53 5.42 -4.79 8.76
C VAL A 53 4.84 -5.45 10.01
N ARG A 54 4.09 -6.54 9.83
CA ARG A 54 3.60 -7.38 10.92
C ARG A 54 4.27 -8.75 10.87
N SER A 55 4.78 -9.20 12.02
CA SER A 55 5.19 -10.59 12.17
C SER A 55 3.96 -11.49 12.33
N ARG A 56 3.93 -12.60 11.59
CA ARG A 56 2.94 -13.67 11.72
C ARG A 56 3.68 -14.91 12.22
N PRO A 57 3.32 -15.45 13.39
CA PRO A 57 3.96 -16.65 13.90
C PRO A 57 3.61 -17.86 13.02
N ALA A 58 4.44 -18.88 13.10
CA ALA A 58 4.16 -20.16 12.46
C ALA A 58 2.87 -20.76 13.03
N ARG A 59 2.11 -21.45 12.20
CA ARG A 59 0.84 -22.10 12.59
C ARG A 59 0.53 -23.30 11.71
N VAL A 60 -0.38 -24.13 12.16
CA VAL A 60 -0.96 -25.19 11.32
C VAL A 60 -2.21 -24.64 10.63
N GLY A 61 -2.20 -24.63 9.30
CA GLY A 61 -3.35 -24.35 8.45
C GLY A 61 -4.03 -25.63 7.98
N ARG A 62 -5.06 -25.48 7.14
CA ARG A 62 -5.68 -26.59 6.43
C ARG A 62 -5.76 -26.30 4.94
N ASN A 63 -5.54 -27.31 4.12
CA ASN A 63 -5.79 -27.21 2.67
C ASN A 63 -7.30 -27.01 2.45
N PRO A 64 -7.75 -25.91 1.83
CA PRO A 64 -9.18 -25.66 1.61
C PRO A 64 -9.87 -26.71 0.76
N ARG A 65 -9.13 -27.46 -0.07
CA ARG A 65 -9.67 -28.51 -0.95
C ARG A 65 -9.73 -29.89 -0.29
N THR A 66 -8.72 -30.27 0.50
CA THR A 66 -8.61 -31.63 1.09
C THR A 66 -8.86 -31.69 2.59
N GLY A 67 -8.80 -30.56 3.29
CA GLY A 67 -8.92 -30.49 4.76
C GLY A 67 -7.66 -30.92 5.53
N GLU A 68 -6.64 -31.41 4.84
CA GLU A 68 -5.38 -31.88 5.45
C GLU A 68 -4.63 -30.74 6.13
N ALA A 69 -3.95 -31.07 7.23
CA ALA A 69 -3.12 -30.14 7.96
C ALA A 69 -1.87 -29.75 7.16
N VAL A 70 -1.60 -28.44 7.05
CA VAL A 70 -0.44 -27.91 6.34
C VAL A 70 0.32 -26.95 7.26
N SER A 71 1.63 -27.14 7.40
CA SER A 71 2.47 -26.22 8.17
C SER A 71 2.61 -24.89 7.44
N VAL A 72 2.36 -23.78 8.14
CA VAL A 72 2.54 -22.41 7.64
C VAL A 72 3.72 -21.80 8.41
N PRO A 73 4.85 -21.50 7.76
CA PRO A 73 6.00 -20.92 8.43
C PRO A 73 5.72 -19.50 8.92
N ALA A 74 6.49 -19.07 9.92
CA ALA A 74 6.46 -17.69 10.37
C ALA A 74 6.91 -16.77 9.23
N LYS A 75 6.29 -15.60 9.11
CA LYS A 75 6.63 -14.63 8.06
C LYS A 75 6.29 -13.20 8.44
N HIS A 76 6.99 -12.27 7.82
CA HIS A 76 6.64 -10.86 7.83
C HIS A 76 5.66 -10.56 6.70
N VAL A 77 4.63 -9.77 7.00
CA VAL A 77 3.65 -9.34 6.00
C VAL A 77 3.48 -7.83 6.04
N PRO A 78 3.36 -7.15 4.88
CA PRO A 78 2.99 -5.75 4.87
C PRO A 78 1.56 -5.60 5.41
N PHE A 79 1.34 -4.52 6.14
CA PHE A 79 0.05 -4.14 6.68
C PHE A 79 -0.19 -2.66 6.42
N PHE A 80 -1.29 -2.37 5.74
CA PHE A 80 -1.79 -1.02 5.55
C PHE A 80 -2.91 -0.72 6.53
N LYS A 81 -2.76 0.39 7.26
CA LYS A 81 -3.82 1.00 8.06
C LYS A 81 -4.33 2.23 7.33
N SER A 82 -5.58 2.22 6.90
CA SER A 82 -6.20 3.38 6.27
C SER A 82 -6.29 4.57 7.24
N GLY A 83 -6.02 5.76 6.72
CA GLY A 83 -6.16 7.02 7.44
C GLY A 83 -7.62 7.33 7.78
N LYS A 84 -7.85 8.27 8.71
CA LYS A 84 -9.20 8.77 9.01
C LYS A 84 -9.81 9.43 7.76
N GLU A 85 -9.09 10.37 7.16
CA GLU A 85 -9.54 11.12 5.98
C GLU A 85 -9.88 10.21 4.79
N LEU A 86 -9.03 9.23 4.47
CA LEU A 86 -9.33 8.24 3.43
C LEU A 86 -10.62 7.48 3.74
N ARG A 87 -10.80 6.99 4.98
CA ARG A 87 -12.02 6.27 5.36
C ARG A 87 -13.25 7.16 5.30
N GLU A 88 -13.15 8.41 5.71
CA GLU A 88 -14.25 9.37 5.64
C GLU A 88 -14.64 9.64 4.18
N ARG A 89 -13.68 10.00 3.32
CA ARG A 89 -13.95 10.25 1.89
C ARG A 89 -14.58 9.06 1.16
N LEU A 90 -14.32 7.82 1.60
CA LEU A 90 -14.92 6.61 1.04
C LEU A 90 -16.35 6.33 1.53
N ASN A 91 -16.73 6.85 2.70
CA ASN A 91 -18.04 6.58 3.33
C ASN A 91 -18.97 7.80 3.35
N LEU A 92 -18.47 9.00 3.07
CA LEU A 92 -19.24 10.26 3.03
C LEU A 92 -20.20 10.37 1.83
N SER A 93 -20.34 9.32 1.01
CA SER A 93 -21.30 9.25 -0.10
C SER A 93 -22.58 8.48 0.24
N GLY A 94 -22.96 8.40 1.53
CA GLY A 94 -24.04 7.50 1.97
C GLY A 94 -25.10 8.03 2.95
N ASP A 95 -24.92 9.16 3.65
CA ASP A 95 -25.80 9.48 4.81
C ASP A 95 -26.23 10.97 4.94
N ASP A 96 -26.14 11.77 3.87
CA ASP A 96 -26.67 13.15 3.86
C ASP A 96 -27.99 13.25 3.05
N ASN A 97 -28.95 12.37 3.35
CA ASN A 97 -30.36 12.53 2.97
C ASN A 97 -31.26 11.84 4.00
N GLU A 98 -31.43 12.47 5.17
CA GLU A 98 -32.66 12.41 5.96
C GLU A 98 -32.84 13.69 6.78
#